data_AF-A0A7S3VKR6-F1
#
_entry.id   AF-A0A7S3VKR6-F1
#
_cell.length_a   1.000
_cell.length_b   1.000
_cell.length_c   1.000
_cell.angle_alpha   90.00
_cell.angle_beta   90.00
_cell.angle_gamma   90.00
#
_symmetry.space_group_name_H-M   'P 1'
#
loop_
_entity.id
_entity.type
_entity.pdbx_description
1 polymer ?
#
loop_
_entity_poly.entity_id
_entity_poly.type
_entity_poly.pdbx_seq_one_letter_code
_entity_poly.pdbx_strand_id
1 'polypeptide(L)'
;MDQELGSPPLFSMLVNQDIVIQGDACILVPYLECHVPRYHSWMQSPELQEATASEPLSLEEEYAMQKSWKEDADKLTFIILDSSLSEPSIKELDLVKPMAGDVNIFLTPLEEEAEEDESEEGDADGRPKGVQGSSAPAGTAGHLKQQQHQQYGQHDNQDVSQSSHNVRDSSTSLQASIAEVEVMVAEPGSRRKGIAQEAVRLMMAFAAQKLNITRFRAKILSSNSASLALFKKLGFKETKLVPIFSEVHLELNVRESREACRSLRECVLQIHSLPLP
;
A
#
# COMPACT_ATOMS: atom_id res chain seq x y z
N MET A 1 -43.65 -6.79 -0.40
CA MET A 1 -42.81 -7.84 -1.00
C MET A 1 -41.49 -7.17 -1.25
N ASP A 2 -40.65 -7.31 -0.25
CA ASP A 2 -39.41 -6.58 -0.04
C ASP A 2 -38.40 -6.88 -1.15
N GLN A 3 -37.85 -5.81 -1.71
CA GLN A 3 -36.65 -5.91 -2.53
C GLN A 3 -35.48 -6.16 -1.57
N GLU A 4 -34.90 -7.35 -1.64
CA GLU A 4 -33.60 -7.61 -1.02
C GLU A 4 -32.55 -6.68 -1.65
N LEU A 5 -32.26 -5.60 -0.94
CA LEU A 5 -31.02 -4.84 -1.11
C LEU A 5 -29.88 -5.79 -0.71
N GLY A 6 -29.30 -6.47 -1.71
CA GLY A 6 -28.05 -7.18 -1.54
C GLY A 6 -27.06 -6.24 -0.86
N SER A 7 -26.58 -6.64 0.32
CA SER A 7 -25.53 -5.90 1.02
C SER A 7 -24.31 -5.85 0.09
N PRO A 8 -23.69 -4.68 -0.12
CA PRO A 8 -22.49 -4.61 -0.95
C PRO A 8 -21.41 -5.53 -0.38
N PRO A 9 -20.54 -6.12 -1.22
CA PRO A 9 -19.37 -6.84 -0.71
C PRO A 9 -18.60 -5.90 0.23
N LEU A 10 -18.11 -6.45 1.34
CA LEU A 10 -17.46 -5.71 2.44
C LEU A 10 -16.23 -4.87 2.02
N PHE A 11 -15.79 -4.97 0.76
CA PHE A 11 -14.72 -4.19 0.13
C PHE A 11 -15.21 -2.98 -0.70
N SER A 12 -16.51 -2.66 -0.75
CA SER A 12 -17.03 -1.62 -1.67
C SER A 12 -16.89 -0.16 -1.22
N MET A 13 -15.88 0.21 -0.43
CA MET A 13 -15.71 1.61 -0.02
C MET A 13 -14.32 2.12 -0.35
N LEU A 14 -14.25 3.03 -1.32
CA LEU A 14 -13.13 3.94 -1.58
C LEU A 14 -13.01 4.93 -0.40
N VAL A 15 -12.65 4.43 0.79
CA VAL A 15 -12.73 5.16 2.06
C VAL A 15 -11.85 6.40 2.11
N ASN A 16 -10.84 6.49 1.25
CA ASN A 16 -9.87 7.58 1.16
C ASN A 16 -10.22 8.63 0.08
N GLN A 17 -11.21 8.39 -0.80
CA GLN A 17 -11.37 9.17 -2.04
C GLN A 17 -11.54 10.69 -1.85
N ASP A 18 -12.16 11.10 -0.74
CA ASP A 18 -12.49 12.49 -0.42
C ASP A 18 -11.86 12.93 0.91
N ILE A 19 -10.85 12.20 1.39
CA ILE A 19 -10.29 12.40 2.73
C ILE A 19 -8.96 13.14 2.65
N VAL A 20 -8.84 14.19 3.44
CA VAL A 20 -7.59 14.86 3.75
C VAL A 20 -7.23 14.57 5.21
N ILE A 21 -6.01 14.11 5.48
CA ILE A 21 -5.51 13.87 6.83
C ILE A 21 -4.39 14.87 7.10
N GLN A 22 -4.65 15.81 8.00
CA GLN A 22 -3.66 16.80 8.42
C GLN A 22 -2.82 16.27 9.59
N GLY A 23 -1.50 16.29 9.43
CA GLY A 23 -0.50 16.07 10.47
C GLY A 23 0.37 17.32 10.69
N ASP A 24 1.37 17.19 11.54
CA ASP A 24 2.22 18.32 11.94
C ASP A 24 3.26 18.66 10.86
N ALA A 25 3.94 17.64 10.31
CA ALA A 25 4.96 17.75 9.28
C ALA A 25 4.43 17.46 7.86
N CYS A 26 3.34 16.72 7.72
CA CYS A 26 2.73 16.46 6.41
C CYS A 26 1.20 16.43 6.41
N ILE A 27 0.62 16.65 5.22
CA ILE A 27 -0.80 16.46 4.93
C ILE A 27 -0.93 15.33 3.90
N LEU A 28 -1.84 14.38 4.14
CA LEU A 28 -2.16 13.32 3.19
C LEU A 28 -3.42 13.71 2.42
N VAL A 29 -3.35 13.68 1.09
CA VAL A 29 -4.48 13.97 0.18
C VAL A 29 -4.67 12.84 -0.81
N PRO A 30 -5.88 12.58 -1.33
CA PRO A 30 -6.13 11.50 -2.27
C PRO A 30 -5.28 11.68 -3.54
N TYR A 31 -4.91 10.60 -4.22
CA TYR A 31 -4.19 10.73 -5.48
C TYR A 31 -5.11 11.15 -6.64
N LEU A 32 -5.03 12.44 -7.00
CA LEU A 32 -5.82 13.08 -8.06
C LEU A 32 -5.04 13.26 -9.37
N GLU A 33 -5.79 13.50 -10.44
CA GLU A 33 -5.28 13.76 -11.79
C GLU A 33 -4.28 14.94 -11.84
N CYS A 34 -4.49 15.99 -11.05
CA CYS A 34 -3.59 17.17 -11.02
C CYS A 34 -2.17 16.86 -10.51
N HIS A 35 -1.99 15.75 -9.79
CA HIS A 35 -0.69 15.33 -9.26
C HIS A 35 0.15 14.59 -10.31
N VAL A 36 -0.50 14.00 -11.33
CA VAL A 36 0.13 13.09 -12.30
C VAL A 36 1.35 13.70 -12.98
N PRO A 37 1.34 14.95 -13.50
CA PRO A 37 2.52 15.52 -14.16
C PRO A 37 3.74 15.61 -13.25
N ARG A 38 3.55 15.97 -11.97
CA ARG A 38 4.64 16.06 -11.00
C ARG A 38 5.13 14.68 -10.58
N TYR A 39 4.21 13.75 -10.32
CA TYR A 39 4.57 12.38 -9.99
C TYR A 39 5.37 11.72 -11.12
N HIS A 40 4.90 11.84 -12.36
CA HIS A 40 5.61 11.36 -13.55
C HIS A 40 7.03 11.94 -13.64
N SER A 41 7.20 13.23 -13.33
CA SER A 41 8.53 13.86 -13.33
C SER A 41 9.50 13.24 -12.30
N TRP A 42 9.01 12.85 -11.12
CA TRP A 42 9.81 12.10 -10.15
C TRP A 42 10.18 10.72 -10.69
N MET A 43 9.26 10.07 -11.38
CA MET A 43 9.45 8.75 -11.98
C MET A 43 10.36 8.74 -13.21
N GLN A 44 10.91 9.89 -13.61
CA GLN A 44 12.03 9.93 -14.56
C GLN A 44 13.41 9.81 -13.88
N SER A 45 13.47 9.83 -12.54
CA SER A 45 14.71 9.72 -11.78
C SER A 45 15.15 8.25 -11.62
N PRO A 46 16.35 7.86 -12.10
CA PRO A 46 16.86 6.50 -11.90
C PRO A 46 17.05 6.13 -10.43
N GLU A 47 17.43 7.09 -9.57
CA GLU A 47 17.58 6.87 -8.11
C GLU A 47 16.25 6.46 -7.49
N LEU A 48 15.16 7.11 -7.87
CA LEU A 48 13.84 6.80 -7.34
C LEU A 48 13.37 5.45 -7.89
N GLN A 49 13.50 5.23 -9.19
CA GLN A 49 13.17 3.97 -9.84
C GLN A 49 13.87 2.76 -9.19
N GLU A 50 15.17 2.86 -8.92
CA GLU A 50 15.92 1.81 -8.24
C GLU A 50 15.41 1.60 -6.81
N ALA A 51 15.21 2.68 -6.05
CA ALA A 51 14.75 2.60 -4.67
C ALA A 51 13.32 2.05 -4.52
N THR A 52 12.48 2.21 -5.53
CA THR A 52 11.10 1.72 -5.59
C THR A 52 10.93 0.47 -6.46
N ALA A 53 12.03 -0.09 -6.98
CA ALA A 53 12.04 -1.23 -7.90
C ALA A 53 11.04 -1.06 -9.08
N SER A 54 10.99 0.13 -9.66
CA SER A 54 10.02 0.49 -10.71
C SER A 54 10.67 0.88 -12.01
N GLU A 55 9.93 0.71 -13.09
CA GLU A 55 10.34 1.12 -14.43
C GLU A 55 9.61 2.42 -14.84
N PRO A 56 10.20 3.27 -15.69
CA PRO A 56 9.53 4.46 -16.18
C PRO A 56 8.34 4.10 -17.08
N LEU A 57 7.26 4.87 -16.98
CA LEU A 57 6.19 4.86 -17.97
C LEU A 57 6.13 6.18 -18.72
N SER A 58 5.30 6.21 -19.77
CA SER A 58 4.87 7.42 -20.44
C SER A 58 3.79 8.14 -19.62
N LEU A 59 3.69 9.46 -19.80
CA LEU A 59 2.72 10.29 -19.09
C LEU A 59 1.27 9.80 -19.28
N GLU A 60 0.92 9.29 -20.46
CA GLU A 60 -0.42 8.74 -20.75
C GLU A 60 -0.70 7.47 -19.95
N GLU A 61 0.29 6.59 -19.81
CA GLU A 61 0.20 5.39 -18.99
C GLU A 61 0.11 5.74 -17.49
N GLU A 62 0.82 6.77 -17.02
CA GLU A 62 0.65 7.28 -15.65
C GLU A 62 -0.78 7.76 -15.37
N TYR A 63 -1.41 8.46 -16.31
CA TYR A 63 -2.81 8.86 -16.18
C TYR A 63 -3.74 7.65 -16.14
N ALA A 64 -3.46 6.61 -16.93
CA ALA A 64 -4.24 5.38 -16.90
C ALA A 64 -4.09 4.65 -15.55
N MET A 65 -2.86 4.57 -15.02
CA MET A 65 -2.57 3.97 -13.72
C MET A 65 -3.20 4.73 -12.56
N GLN A 66 -3.16 6.07 -12.59
CA GLN A 66 -3.82 6.89 -11.57
C GLN A 66 -5.33 6.61 -11.54
N LYS A 67 -5.98 6.48 -12.70
CA LYS A 67 -7.41 6.15 -12.78
C LYS A 67 -7.71 4.76 -12.22
N SER A 68 -6.93 3.74 -12.59
CA SER A 68 -7.14 2.39 -12.07
C SER A 68 -6.97 2.32 -10.56
N TRP A 69 -5.96 3.00 -9.99
CA TRP A 69 -5.73 2.99 -8.54
C TRP A 69 -6.78 3.78 -7.76
N LYS A 70 -7.39 4.79 -8.37
CA LYS A 70 -8.47 5.55 -7.74
C LYS A 70 -9.73 4.69 -7.50
N GLU A 71 -9.94 3.67 -8.32
CA GLU A 71 -11.09 2.77 -8.29
C GLU A 71 -10.77 1.42 -7.62
N ASP A 72 -9.54 1.27 -7.11
CA ASP A 72 -9.06 0.05 -6.49
C ASP A 72 -9.59 -0.10 -5.05
N ALA A 73 -10.24 -1.23 -4.79
CA ALA A 73 -10.93 -1.49 -3.54
C ALA A 73 -10.00 -2.03 -2.44
N ASP A 74 -8.87 -2.62 -2.82
CA ASP A 74 -7.88 -3.18 -1.89
C ASP A 74 -6.65 -2.28 -1.71
N LYS A 75 -6.60 -1.15 -2.42
CA LYS A 75 -5.49 -0.19 -2.37
C LYS A 75 -5.92 1.17 -1.84
N LEU A 76 -5.13 1.72 -0.92
CA LEU A 76 -5.23 3.11 -0.48
C LEU A 76 -3.97 3.87 -0.89
N THR A 77 -4.13 4.91 -1.71
CA THR A 77 -3.04 5.79 -2.14
C THR A 77 -3.30 7.21 -1.64
N PHE A 78 -2.34 7.77 -0.90
CA PHE A 78 -2.31 9.19 -0.58
C PHE A 78 -1.04 9.84 -1.13
N ILE A 79 -1.19 11.05 -1.68
CA ILE A 79 -0.08 11.96 -1.92
C ILE A 79 0.26 12.68 -0.63
N ILE A 80 1.56 12.76 -0.35
CA ILE A 80 2.11 13.46 0.80
C ILE A 80 2.43 14.89 0.38
N LEU A 81 1.87 15.87 1.09
CA LEU A 81 2.24 17.28 1.00
C LEU A 81 3.14 17.64 2.19
N ASP A 82 4.24 18.38 1.94
CA ASP A 82 5.09 18.95 2.99
C ASP A 82 4.37 20.14 3.63
N SER A 83 3.96 20.00 4.90
CA SER A 83 3.22 21.05 5.62
C SER A 83 4.01 22.36 5.72
N SER A 84 5.35 22.33 5.63
CA SER A 84 6.18 23.54 5.64
C SER A 84 6.12 24.34 4.34
N LEU A 85 5.59 23.76 3.27
CA LEU A 85 5.42 24.38 1.95
C LEU A 85 3.95 24.67 1.62
N SER A 86 3.03 24.22 2.46
CA SER A 86 1.58 24.37 2.29
C SER A 86 1.05 25.63 2.96
N GLU A 87 -0.11 26.09 2.49
CA GLU A 87 -0.85 27.16 3.16
C GLU A 87 -1.40 26.67 4.52
N PRO A 88 -1.59 27.58 5.51
CA PRO A 88 -2.07 27.20 6.84
C PRO A 88 -3.50 26.66 6.86
N SER A 89 -4.29 26.95 5.82
CA SER A 89 -5.72 26.64 5.73
C SER A 89 -5.98 25.55 4.70
N ILE A 90 -6.60 24.45 5.14
CA ILE A 90 -7.01 23.34 4.25
C ILE A 90 -7.98 23.79 3.15
N LYS A 91 -8.73 24.88 3.35
CA LYS A 91 -9.68 25.40 2.33
C LYS A 91 -9.00 26.00 1.10
N GLU A 92 -7.77 26.46 1.25
CA GLU A 92 -6.97 27.12 0.20
C GLU A 92 -5.73 26.28 -0.14
N LEU A 93 -5.83 24.96 0.09
CA LEU A 93 -4.71 24.04 -0.04
C LEU A 93 -4.30 23.90 -1.51
N ASP A 94 -3.08 24.33 -1.83
CA ASP A 94 -2.43 23.98 -3.09
C ASP A 94 -2.05 22.49 -3.04
N LEU A 95 -2.60 21.71 -3.96
CA LEU A 95 -2.41 20.26 -4.01
C LEU A 95 -1.14 19.84 -4.76
N VAL A 96 -0.52 20.73 -5.54
CA VAL A 96 0.59 20.38 -6.45
C VAL A 96 1.92 20.94 -5.97
N LYS A 97 1.96 22.21 -5.55
CA LYS A 97 3.21 22.88 -5.16
C LYS A 97 3.90 22.24 -3.94
N PRO A 98 3.20 21.83 -2.87
CA PRO A 98 3.83 21.23 -1.69
C PRO A 98 3.99 19.71 -1.77
N MET A 99 3.63 19.07 -2.90
CA MET A 99 3.82 17.63 -3.11
C MET A 99 5.25 17.21 -2.76
N ALA A 100 5.38 16.17 -1.94
CA ALA A 100 6.64 15.66 -1.42
C ALA A 100 6.89 14.18 -1.72
N GLY A 101 5.82 13.42 -1.97
CA GLY A 101 5.88 11.98 -2.25
C GLY A 101 4.51 11.33 -2.10
N ASP A 102 4.48 10.04 -1.75
CA ASP A 102 3.27 9.24 -1.60
C ASP A 102 3.42 8.16 -0.51
N VAL A 103 2.28 7.66 -0.03
CA VAL A 103 2.18 6.54 0.90
C VAL A 103 1.03 5.64 0.44
N ASN A 104 1.29 4.34 0.39
CA ASN A 104 0.35 3.32 -0.10
C ASN A 104 0.07 2.27 0.97
N ILE A 105 -1.15 1.73 0.94
CA ILE A 105 -1.51 0.47 1.59
C ILE A 105 -2.11 -0.46 0.54
N PHE A 106 -1.68 -1.72 0.55
CA PHE A 106 -2.32 -2.83 -0.15
C PHE A 106 -2.91 -3.80 0.88
N LEU A 107 -4.17 -4.19 0.70
CA LEU A 107 -4.89 -5.05 1.61
C LEU A 107 -4.90 -6.48 1.07
N THR A 108 -4.40 -7.42 1.86
CA THR A 108 -4.43 -8.86 1.55
C THR A 108 -5.27 -9.59 2.59
N PRO A 109 -6.28 -10.39 2.21
CA PRO A 109 -6.98 -11.27 3.13
C PRO A 109 -6.02 -12.26 3.81
N LEU A 110 -6.22 -12.56 5.11
CA LEU A 110 -5.35 -13.47 5.87
C LEU A 110 -5.29 -14.90 5.31
N GLU A 111 -6.32 -15.34 4.59
CA GLU A 111 -6.39 -16.70 4.03
C GLU A 111 -5.44 -16.88 2.85
N GLU A 112 -5.25 -15.83 2.04
CA GLU A 112 -4.37 -15.85 0.86
C GLU A 112 -2.88 -15.85 1.26
N GLU A 113 -2.52 -15.25 2.41
CA GLU A 113 -1.14 -15.32 2.90
C GLU A 113 -0.71 -16.70 3.39
N ALA A 114 -1.63 -17.47 3.99
CA ALA A 114 -1.30 -18.80 4.50
C ALA A 114 -0.87 -19.75 3.38
N GLU A 115 -1.38 -19.53 2.16
CA GLU A 115 -1.04 -20.31 0.97
C GLU A 115 0.33 -19.92 0.38
N GLU A 116 0.74 -18.65 0.49
CA GLU A 116 2.06 -18.19 0.02
C GLU A 116 3.21 -18.79 0.85
N ASP A 117 3.10 -18.79 2.19
CA ASP A 117 4.14 -19.33 3.08
C ASP A 117 4.33 -20.86 2.96
N GLU A 118 3.29 -21.63 2.58
CA GLU A 118 3.39 -23.08 2.36
C GLU A 118 4.10 -23.45 1.04
N SER A 119 4.15 -22.52 0.07
CA SER A 119 4.68 -22.78 -1.27
C SER A 119 6.19 -22.51 -1.43
N GLU A 120 6.83 -21.81 -0.48
CA GLU A 120 8.24 -21.40 -0.59
C GLU A 120 9.27 -22.45 -0.10
N GLU A 121 8.86 -23.63 0.40
CA GLU A 121 9.80 -24.69 0.83
C GLU A 121 10.28 -25.64 -0.30
N GLY A 122 10.06 -25.31 -1.58
CA GLY A 122 10.30 -26.21 -2.74
C GLY A 122 11.47 -25.85 -3.68
N ASP A 123 12.55 -26.64 -3.57
CA ASP A 123 13.59 -27.01 -4.55
C ASP A 123 14.48 -25.95 -5.24
N ALA A 124 15.78 -26.21 -5.19
CA ALA A 124 16.86 -25.34 -5.65
C ALA A 124 17.61 -25.95 -6.84
N ASP A 125 17.04 -25.88 -8.06
CA ASP A 125 17.84 -25.87 -9.30
C ASP A 125 17.00 -25.44 -10.51
N GLY A 126 17.45 -24.43 -11.28
CA GLY A 126 16.76 -24.03 -12.51
C GLY A 126 17.18 -22.69 -13.11
N ARG A 127 17.98 -22.73 -14.18
CA ARG A 127 18.40 -21.57 -15.00
C ARG A 127 17.24 -20.70 -15.51
N PRO A 128 17.41 -19.36 -15.64
CA PRO A 128 16.37 -18.50 -16.18
C PRO A 128 16.30 -18.58 -17.71
N LYS A 129 15.09 -18.69 -18.24
CA LYS A 129 14.77 -18.33 -19.63
C LYS A 129 14.08 -16.97 -19.63
N GLY A 130 14.61 -16.05 -20.43
CA GLY A 130 14.13 -14.69 -20.53
C GLY A 130 12.69 -14.62 -21.06
N VAL A 131 11.89 -13.77 -20.42
CA VAL A 131 10.57 -13.33 -20.87
C VAL A 131 10.53 -11.82 -20.72
N GLN A 132 10.15 -11.15 -21.80
CA GLN A 132 9.96 -9.70 -21.87
C GLN A 132 8.73 -9.33 -21.04
N GLY A 133 8.93 -8.56 -19.96
CA GLY A 133 7.88 -8.09 -19.06
C GLY A 133 7.49 -6.65 -19.34
N SER A 134 6.19 -6.38 -19.39
CA SER A 134 5.56 -5.07 -19.46
C SER A 134 5.54 -4.42 -18.08
N SER A 135 6.02 -3.18 -17.99
CA SER A 135 6.30 -2.42 -16.76
C SER A 135 5.12 -1.60 -16.23
N ALA A 136 5.08 -1.35 -14.92
CA ALA A 136 4.22 -0.39 -14.21
C ALA A 136 5.06 0.44 -13.21
N PRO A 137 4.63 1.65 -12.78
CA PRO A 137 5.50 2.64 -12.13
C PRO A 137 5.56 2.43 -10.60
N ALA A 138 6.33 3.26 -9.88
CA ALA A 138 6.58 3.11 -8.44
C ALA A 138 5.28 2.97 -7.63
N GLY A 139 5.23 1.92 -6.81
CA GLY A 139 4.01 1.46 -6.12
C GLY A 139 3.30 0.28 -6.80
N THR A 140 3.91 -0.37 -7.80
CA THR A 140 3.36 -1.59 -8.44
C THR A 140 4.28 -2.80 -8.34
N ALA A 141 5.49 -2.66 -7.78
CA ALA A 141 6.41 -3.78 -7.57
C ALA A 141 5.76 -4.87 -6.68
N GLY A 142 4.95 -4.48 -5.69
CA GLY A 142 4.15 -5.42 -4.89
C GLY A 142 3.06 -6.14 -5.70
N HIS A 143 2.25 -5.41 -6.47
CA HIS A 143 1.09 -5.96 -7.17
C HIS A 143 1.46 -6.83 -8.40
N LEU A 144 2.50 -6.48 -9.17
CA LEU A 144 2.99 -7.35 -10.26
C LEU A 144 3.67 -8.64 -9.74
N LYS A 145 4.26 -8.61 -8.54
CA LYS A 145 4.83 -9.83 -7.91
C LYS A 145 3.75 -10.78 -7.40
N GLN A 146 2.61 -10.26 -6.96
CA GLN A 146 1.47 -11.09 -6.56
C GLN A 146 0.89 -11.89 -7.75
N GLN A 147 0.89 -11.32 -8.96
CA GLN A 147 0.50 -12.05 -10.18
C GLN A 147 1.54 -13.08 -10.64
N GLN A 148 2.84 -12.88 -10.38
CA GLN A 148 3.88 -13.89 -10.68
C GLN A 148 3.80 -15.11 -9.75
N HIS A 149 3.38 -14.95 -8.49
CA HIS A 149 3.10 -16.09 -7.58
C HIS A 149 1.98 -16.98 -8.11
N GLN A 150 0.93 -16.40 -8.71
CA GLN A 150 -0.19 -17.17 -9.27
C GLN A 150 0.20 -17.98 -10.53
N GLN A 151 1.23 -17.56 -11.27
CA GLN A 151 1.60 -18.21 -12.54
C GLN A 151 2.55 -19.42 -12.37
N TYR A 152 3.18 -19.58 -11.20
CA TYR A 152 4.06 -20.71 -10.89
C TYR A 152 3.34 -21.99 -10.43
N GLY A 153 2.00 -21.95 -10.27
CA GLY A 153 1.19 -23.06 -9.73
C GLY A 153 0.42 -23.92 -10.75
N GLN A 154 0.57 -23.72 -12.06
CA GLN A 154 -0.19 -24.50 -13.05
C GLN A 154 0.67 -25.52 -13.80
N HIS A 155 0.86 -26.70 -13.19
CA HIS A 155 1.03 -27.93 -13.95
C HIS A 155 0.29 -29.11 -13.29
N ASP A 156 -0.70 -29.60 -14.05
CA ASP A 156 -1.30 -30.94 -14.07
C ASP A 156 -1.89 -31.56 -12.79
N ASN A 157 -3.23 -31.70 -12.77
CA ASN A 157 -3.84 -33.04 -12.72
C ASN A 157 -5.34 -33.06 -13.09
N GLN A 158 -5.70 -34.12 -13.81
CA GLN A 158 -7.05 -34.47 -14.24
C GLN A 158 -7.85 -35.17 -13.12
N ASP A 159 -9.13 -34.78 -13.05
CA ASP A 159 -10.34 -35.59 -12.80
C ASP A 159 -10.75 -36.07 -11.38
N VAL A 160 -12.08 -36.10 -11.23
CA VAL A 160 -12.95 -36.92 -10.36
C VAL A 160 -13.65 -36.28 -9.14
N SER A 161 -14.92 -35.93 -9.39
CA SER A 161 -16.15 -36.22 -8.59
C SER A 161 -16.73 -35.24 -7.56
N GLN A 162 -18.05 -35.13 -7.71
CA GLN A 162 -19.10 -34.45 -6.93
C GLN A 162 -19.20 -34.93 -5.46
N SER A 163 -19.51 -34.03 -4.52
CA SER A 163 -20.86 -33.90 -3.91
C SER A 163 -20.89 -33.20 -2.54
N SER A 164 -22.00 -32.48 -2.34
CA SER A 164 -22.71 -32.23 -1.06
C SER A 164 -22.33 -31.04 -0.17
N HIS A 165 -23.19 -30.03 -0.32
CA HIS A 165 -23.76 -29.12 0.69
C HIS A 165 -23.13 -29.07 2.10
N ASN A 166 -22.73 -27.86 2.49
CA ASN A 166 -23.11 -27.36 3.80
C ASN A 166 -23.44 -25.86 3.72
N VAL A 167 -24.71 -25.54 3.93
CA VAL A 167 -25.21 -24.19 4.19
C VAL A 167 -24.58 -23.75 5.51
N ARG A 168 -23.70 -22.74 5.48
CA ARG A 168 -23.23 -22.08 6.70
C ARG A 168 -23.73 -20.64 6.73
N ASP A 169 -24.42 -20.43 7.84
CA ASP A 169 -25.09 -19.27 8.36
C ASP A 169 -24.35 -17.94 8.18
N SER A 170 -25.12 -16.91 7.85
CA SER A 170 -24.72 -15.55 7.59
C SER A 170 -24.48 -14.80 8.91
N SER A 171 -23.22 -14.80 9.39
CA SER A 171 -22.72 -13.72 10.25
C SER A 171 -21.39 -13.27 9.67
N THR A 172 -21.37 -12.04 9.14
CA THR A 172 -20.25 -11.39 8.47
C THR A 172 -18.98 -11.40 9.33
N SER A 173 -18.12 -12.40 9.13
CA SER A 173 -16.73 -12.31 9.59
C SER A 173 -16.05 -11.23 8.76
N LEU A 174 -15.65 -10.13 9.40
CA LEU A 174 -14.60 -9.28 8.85
C LEU A 174 -13.42 -10.20 8.58
N GLN A 175 -13.20 -10.56 7.32
CA GLN A 175 -12.03 -11.32 6.91
C GLN A 175 -10.85 -10.47 7.34
N ALA A 176 -10.08 -10.96 8.30
CA ALA A 176 -8.96 -10.19 8.81
C ALA A 176 -7.99 -9.99 7.65
N SER A 177 -7.44 -8.79 7.53
CA SER A 177 -6.53 -8.42 6.45
C SER A 177 -5.20 -7.94 7.00
N ILE A 178 -4.15 -8.14 6.21
CA ILE A 178 -2.84 -7.53 6.40
C ILE A 178 -2.75 -6.34 5.45
N ALA A 179 -2.19 -5.24 5.96
CA ALA A 179 -1.90 -4.07 5.15
C ALA A 179 -0.40 -4.00 4.87
N GLU A 180 0.01 -4.21 3.62
CA GLU A 180 1.35 -3.90 3.16
C GLU A 180 1.49 -2.38 2.97
N VAL A 181 2.45 -1.76 3.65
CA VAL A 181 2.66 -0.30 3.66
C VAL A 181 3.90 0.06 2.88
N GLU A 182 3.76 0.99 1.93
CA GLU A 182 4.87 1.57 1.18
C GLU A 182 4.90 3.10 1.36
N VAL A 183 6.09 3.71 1.29
CA VAL A 183 6.25 5.16 1.37
C VAL A 183 7.43 5.63 0.53
N MET A 184 7.24 6.74 -0.20
CA MET A 184 8.28 7.44 -0.92
C MET A 184 8.26 8.93 -0.54
N VAL A 185 9.45 9.51 -0.28
CA VAL A 185 9.62 10.98 -0.24
C VAL A 185 10.51 11.38 -1.40
N ALA A 186 9.85 11.63 -2.53
CA ALA A 186 10.49 11.92 -3.80
C ALA A 186 11.28 13.25 -3.75
N GLU A 187 10.68 14.30 -3.18
CA GLU A 187 11.28 15.64 -3.16
C GLU A 187 12.51 15.72 -2.24
N PRO A 188 13.71 15.99 -2.77
CA PRO A 188 14.92 16.08 -1.96
C PRO A 188 14.84 17.11 -0.85
N GLY A 189 14.20 18.26 -1.13
CA GLY A 189 13.99 19.34 -0.16
C GLY A 189 13.06 18.99 1.00
N SER A 190 12.32 17.88 0.91
CA SER A 190 11.38 17.40 1.92
C SER A 190 11.92 16.19 2.69
N ARG A 191 13.02 15.59 2.25
CA ARG A 191 13.67 14.46 2.92
C ARG A 191 14.23 14.89 4.29
N ARG A 192 14.38 13.91 5.19
CA ARG A 192 14.98 14.08 6.53
C ARG A 192 14.29 15.09 7.46
N LYS A 193 13.06 15.52 7.16
CA LYS A 193 12.21 16.35 8.03
C LYS A 193 11.25 15.58 8.94
N GLY A 194 11.27 14.24 8.89
CA GLY A 194 10.32 13.39 9.62
C GLY A 194 9.02 13.08 8.86
N ILE A 195 8.84 13.64 7.66
CA ILE A 195 7.63 13.48 6.82
C ILE A 195 7.27 12.01 6.58
N ALA A 196 8.22 11.17 6.13
CA ALA A 196 7.94 9.75 5.88
C ALA A 196 7.43 9.02 7.15
N GLN A 197 8.02 9.34 8.30
CA GLN A 197 7.66 8.74 9.58
C GLN A 197 6.24 9.12 9.99
N GLU A 198 5.86 10.38 9.82
CA GLU A 198 4.52 10.82 10.13
C GLU A 198 3.49 10.31 9.12
N ALA A 199 3.80 10.34 7.82
CA ALA A 199 2.92 9.84 6.76
C ALA A 199 2.54 8.37 6.99
N VAL A 200 3.53 7.51 7.24
CA VAL A 200 3.28 6.09 7.56
C VAL A 200 2.44 5.94 8.83
N ARG A 201 2.73 6.71 9.88
CA ARG A 201 1.95 6.66 11.13
C ARG A 201 0.50 7.11 10.94
N LEU A 202 0.25 8.17 10.17
CA LEU A 202 -1.09 8.66 9.84
C LEU A 202 -1.86 7.63 9.00
N MET A 203 -1.21 7.07 7.97
CA MET A 203 -1.79 6.04 7.11
C MET A 203 -2.15 4.78 7.89
N MET A 204 -1.24 4.27 8.73
CA MET A 204 -1.51 3.11 9.59
C MET A 204 -2.61 3.39 10.62
N ALA A 205 -2.64 4.59 11.21
CA ALA A 205 -3.70 4.97 12.14
C ALA A 205 -5.06 5.06 11.42
N PHE A 206 -5.09 5.60 10.20
CA PHE A 206 -6.29 5.63 9.37
C PHE A 206 -6.80 4.22 9.06
N ALA A 207 -5.93 3.33 8.56
CA ALA A 207 -6.30 1.94 8.28
C ALA A 207 -6.76 1.19 9.54
N ALA A 208 -6.08 1.39 10.68
CA ALA A 208 -6.48 0.77 11.94
C ALA A 208 -7.86 1.25 12.43
N GLN A 209 -8.16 2.55 12.29
CA GLN A 209 -9.41 3.13 12.79
C GLN A 209 -10.60 2.96 11.84
N LYS A 210 -10.36 2.99 10.52
CA LYS A 210 -11.42 2.95 9.50
C LYS A 210 -11.67 1.55 8.96
N LEU A 211 -10.62 0.73 8.89
CA LEU A 211 -10.67 -0.60 8.29
C LEU A 211 -10.41 -1.72 9.31
N ASN A 212 -10.20 -1.38 10.60
CA ASN A 212 -9.87 -2.32 11.67
C ASN A 212 -8.61 -3.16 11.41
N ILE A 213 -7.68 -2.64 10.61
CA ILE A 213 -6.39 -3.30 10.35
C ILE A 213 -5.55 -3.32 11.61
N THR A 214 -4.98 -4.48 11.92
CA THR A 214 -4.14 -4.66 13.11
C THR A 214 -2.78 -5.28 12.84
N ARG A 215 -2.55 -5.75 11.61
CA ARG A 215 -1.27 -6.28 11.17
C ARG A 215 -0.82 -5.52 9.92
N PHE A 216 0.39 -4.99 9.99
CA PHE A 216 1.02 -4.26 8.91
C PHE A 216 2.29 -4.99 8.48
N ARG A 217 2.57 -4.96 7.19
CA ARG A 217 3.79 -5.51 6.58
C ARG A 217 4.50 -4.43 5.78
N ALA A 218 5.81 -4.55 5.61
CA ALA A 218 6.58 -3.79 4.64
C ALA A 218 7.61 -4.72 4.00
N LYS A 219 7.65 -4.75 2.68
CA LYS A 219 8.65 -5.49 1.89
C LYS A 219 9.64 -4.48 1.32
N ILE A 220 10.89 -4.53 1.76
CA ILE A 220 11.86 -3.47 1.50
C ILE A 220 13.12 -4.08 0.90
N LEU A 221 13.63 -3.50 -0.19
CA LEU A 221 14.94 -3.87 -0.72
C LEU A 221 16.01 -3.80 0.38
N SER A 222 16.82 -4.84 0.48
CA SER A 222 17.90 -4.98 1.47
C SER A 222 18.94 -3.86 1.38
N SER A 223 19.09 -3.23 0.21
CA SER A 223 19.93 -2.06 -0.02
C SER A 223 19.32 -0.75 0.51
N ASN A 224 18.00 -0.68 0.69
CA ASN A 224 17.28 0.52 1.14
C ASN A 224 17.34 0.68 2.67
N SER A 225 18.55 0.95 3.16
CA SER A 225 18.84 1.14 4.58
C SER A 225 18.03 2.26 5.24
N ALA A 226 17.62 3.28 4.48
CA ALA A 226 16.80 4.39 4.98
C ALA A 226 15.39 3.93 5.35
N SER A 227 14.70 3.20 4.45
CA SER A 227 13.39 2.63 4.72
C SER A 227 13.46 1.54 5.81
N LEU A 228 14.47 0.68 5.80
CA LEU A 228 14.68 -0.31 6.87
C LEU A 228 14.81 0.36 8.25
N ALA A 229 15.62 1.42 8.36
CA ALA A 229 15.76 2.16 9.61
C ALA A 229 14.45 2.85 10.04
N LEU A 230 13.70 3.39 9.08
CA LEU A 230 12.39 4.01 9.31
C LEU A 230 11.39 3.02 9.92
N PHE A 231 11.17 1.88 9.26
CA PHE A 231 10.18 0.89 9.69
C PHE A 231 10.57 0.24 11.03
N LYS A 232 11.87 -0.05 11.25
CA LYS A 232 12.35 -0.50 12.57
C LYS A 232 12.06 0.52 13.67
N LYS A 233 12.25 1.82 13.41
CA LYS A 233 11.93 2.90 14.36
C LYS A 233 10.42 2.99 14.65
N LEU A 234 9.58 2.64 13.69
CA LEU A 234 8.12 2.54 13.85
C LEU A 234 7.67 1.26 14.58
N GLY A 235 8.61 0.40 14.98
CA GLY A 235 8.36 -0.80 15.76
C GLY A 235 8.12 -2.06 14.93
N PHE A 236 8.28 -2.00 13.61
CA PHE A 236 8.27 -3.19 12.77
C PHE A 236 9.47 -4.09 13.08
N LYS A 237 9.24 -5.40 13.01
CA LYS A 237 10.26 -6.42 13.25
C LYS A 237 10.49 -7.20 11.97
N GLU A 238 11.75 -7.48 11.66
CA GLU A 238 12.09 -8.36 10.54
C GLU A 238 11.51 -9.76 10.79
N THR A 239 10.80 -10.29 9.79
CA THR A 239 10.18 -11.62 9.85
C THR A 239 10.82 -12.57 8.84
N LYS A 240 11.20 -12.07 7.66
CA LYS A 240 11.72 -12.88 6.55
C LYS A 240 12.80 -12.13 5.79
N LEU A 241 13.83 -12.84 5.36
CA LEU A 241 14.78 -12.39 4.35
C LEU A 241 14.48 -13.17 3.07
N VAL A 242 14.30 -12.49 1.95
CA VAL A 242 13.95 -13.10 0.67
C VAL A 242 15.06 -12.80 -0.35
N PRO A 243 16.10 -13.65 -0.44
CA PRO A 243 17.30 -13.36 -1.24
C PRO A 243 17.03 -13.23 -2.73
N ILE A 244 16.09 -14.01 -3.28
CA ILE A 244 15.77 -14.00 -4.71
C ILE A 244 15.25 -12.64 -5.19
N PHE A 245 14.57 -11.90 -4.30
CA PHE A 245 14.11 -10.53 -4.56
C PHE A 245 15.00 -9.47 -3.89
N SER A 246 16.06 -9.89 -3.20
CA SER A 246 16.91 -9.01 -2.39
C SER A 246 16.11 -8.18 -1.38
N GLU A 247 15.06 -8.73 -0.79
CA GLU A 247 14.14 -8.05 0.12
C GLU A 247 14.27 -8.52 1.57
N VAL A 248 13.95 -7.60 2.48
CA VAL A 248 13.68 -7.88 3.89
C VAL A 248 12.22 -7.55 4.14
N HIS A 249 11.48 -8.53 4.66
CA HIS A 249 10.09 -8.34 5.06
C HIS A 249 10.05 -8.02 6.54
N LEU A 250 9.28 -6.99 6.90
CA LEU A 250 9.04 -6.59 8.27
C LEU A 250 7.56 -6.57 8.58
N GLU A 251 7.19 -6.93 9.80
CA GLU A 251 5.81 -6.89 10.27
C GLU A 251 5.66 -6.14 11.59
N LEU A 252 4.47 -5.58 11.76
CA LEU A 252 3.98 -5.02 13.01
C LEU A 252 2.57 -5.53 13.29
N ASN A 253 2.44 -6.36 14.32
CA ASN A 253 1.15 -6.67 14.92
C ASN A 253 0.86 -5.68 16.06
N VAL A 254 -0.10 -4.78 15.80
CA VAL A 254 -0.52 -3.73 16.75
C VAL A 254 -1.08 -4.34 18.03
N ARG A 255 -1.70 -5.52 17.99
CA ARG A 255 -2.25 -6.19 19.18
C ARG A 255 -1.17 -6.71 20.12
N GLU A 256 0.01 -7.01 19.59
CA GLU A 256 1.14 -7.57 20.34
C GLU A 256 2.14 -6.50 20.80
N SER A 257 2.09 -5.30 20.22
CA SER A 257 2.95 -4.17 20.58
C SER A 257 2.18 -3.11 21.34
N ARG A 258 2.38 -3.03 22.67
CA ARG A 258 1.76 -1.98 23.51
C ARG A 258 2.11 -0.57 23.04
N GLU A 259 3.35 -0.37 22.60
CA GLU A 259 3.83 0.91 22.11
C GLU A 259 3.15 1.29 20.78
N ALA A 260 3.07 0.38 19.81
CA ALA A 260 2.37 0.64 18.55
C ALA A 260 0.87 0.87 18.78
N CYS A 261 0.23 0.04 19.61
CA CYS A 261 -1.17 0.20 19.99
C CYS A 261 -1.42 1.58 20.59
N ARG A 262 -0.56 2.03 21.49
CA ARG A 262 -0.63 3.37 22.08
C ARG A 262 -0.44 4.46 21.02
N SER A 263 0.63 4.37 20.22
CA SER A 263 0.99 5.34 19.18
C SER A 263 -0.13 5.57 18.17
N LEU A 264 -0.76 4.48 17.68
CA LEU A 264 -1.84 4.57 16.70
C LEU A 264 -3.18 5.03 17.32
N ARG A 265 -3.44 4.69 18.59
CA ARG A 265 -4.65 5.14 19.31
C ARG A 265 -4.56 6.61 19.71
N GLU A 266 -3.39 7.08 20.13
CA GLU A 266 -3.14 8.49 20.48
C GLU A 266 -2.97 9.37 19.24
N CYS A 267 -2.84 8.77 18.05
CA CYS A 267 -2.87 9.48 16.77
C CYS A 267 -4.27 10.05 16.50
N VAL A 268 -4.48 11.31 16.88
CA VAL A 268 -5.69 12.06 16.52
C VAL A 268 -5.61 12.44 15.05
N LEU A 269 -6.41 11.77 14.22
CA LEU A 269 -6.51 12.07 12.80
C LEU A 269 -7.33 13.35 12.60
N GLN A 270 -6.69 14.43 12.17
CA GLN A 270 -7.38 15.64 11.73
C GLN A 270 -7.90 15.41 10.31
N ILE A 271 -9.12 14.86 10.22
CA ILE A 271 -9.76 14.49 8.97
C ILE A 271 -10.62 15.65 8.46
N HIS A 272 -10.39 16.02 7.21
CA HIS A 272 -11.18 16.99 6.46
C HIS A 272 -11.72 16.33 5.19
N SER A 273 -12.81 16.86 4.66
CA SER A 273 -13.20 16.57 3.29
C SER A 273 -12.30 17.34 2.33
N LEU A 274 -11.89 16.71 1.23
CA LEU A 274 -11.19 17.38 0.15
C LEU A 274 -12.01 18.61 -0.29
N PRO A 275 -11.40 19.80 -0.41
CA PRO A 275 -12.11 20.97 -0.90
C PRO A 275 -12.69 20.65 -2.28
N LEU A 276 -14.01 20.81 -2.42
CA LEU A 276 -14.63 20.71 -3.74
C LEU A 276 -14.08 21.85 -4.61
N PRO A 277 -13.72 21.58 -5.88
CA PRO A 277 -13.29 22.62 -6.81
C PRO A 277 -14.37 23.69 -7.05
#